data_AF-A0A960Z9Q1-F1
#
_entry.id   AF-A0A960Z9Q1-F1
#
_cell.length_a   1.000
_cell.length_b   1.000
_cell.length_c   1.000
_cell.angle_alpha   90.00
_cell.angle_beta   90.00
_cell.angle_gamma   90.00
#
_symmetry.space_group_name_H-M   'P 1'
#
loop_
_entity.id
_entity.type
_entity.pdbx_description
1 polymer ?
#
loop_
_entity_poly.entity_id
_entity_poly.type
_entity_poly.pdbx_seq_one_letter_code
_entity_poly.pdbx_strand_id
1 'polypeptide(L)' 'MGLQSLCWIHEGRHFKKLNPLVIEFKDELDDFITQFWNYYHSLLGYKQNPNVDFAKKLEKQFDLLFTKVTSYKD' A
#
# COMPACT_ATOMS: atom_id res chain seq x y z
N MET A 1 -24.83 -2.88 -8.68
CA MET A 1 -24.32 -3.31 -7.36
C MET A 1 -22.89 -3.81 -7.55
N GLY A 2 -21.88 -2.95 -7.37
CA GLY A 2 -20.48 -3.27 -7.68
C GLY A 2 -19.74 -3.82 -6.46
N LEU A 3 -19.56 -5.14 -6.39
CA LEU A 3 -18.61 -5.78 -5.48
C LEU A 3 -17.21 -5.64 -6.08
N GLN A 4 -16.57 -4.47 -5.96
CA GLN A 4 -15.22 -4.26 -6.52
C GLN A 4 -14.22 -3.68 -5.51
N SER A 5 -14.43 -3.92 -4.21
CA SER A 5 -13.54 -3.42 -3.15
C SER A 5 -12.88 -4.56 -2.37
N LEU A 6 -12.23 -5.50 -3.07
CA LEU A 6 -11.53 -6.63 -2.42
C LEU A 6 -10.19 -7.02 -3.08
N CYS A 7 -9.67 -6.23 -4.02
CA CYS A 7 -8.34 -6.52 -4.59
C CYS A 7 -7.48 -5.27 -4.45
N TRP A 8 -6.32 -5.40 -3.81
CA TRP A 8 -5.26 -4.38 -3.68
C TRP A 8 -4.94 -3.62 -4.98
N ILE A 9 -5.17 -4.26 -6.14
CA ILE A 9 -5.05 -3.65 -7.48
C ILE A 9 -6.05 -2.49 -7.68
N HIS A 10 -7.25 -2.57 -7.10
CA HIS A 10 -8.26 -1.51 -7.13
C HIS A 10 -7.84 -0.32 -6.28
N GLU A 11 -7.31 -0.54 -5.07
CA GLU A 11 -6.72 0.54 -4.25
C GLU A 11 -5.54 1.20 -4.95
N GLY A 12 -4.60 0.42 -5.49
CA GLY A 12 -3.48 0.93 -6.29
C GLY A 12 -3.91 1.78 -7.49
N ARG A 13 -5.00 1.38 -8.17
CA ARG A 13 -5.58 2.16 -9.27
C ARG A 13 -6.23 3.45 -8.77
N HIS A 14 -6.84 3.44 -7.59
CA HIS A 14 -7.42 4.65 -6.98
C HIS A 14 -6.33 5.68 -6.67
N PHE A 15 -5.20 5.24 -6.11
CA PHE A 15 -4.03 6.11 -5.86
C PHE A 15 -3.44 6.69 -7.15
N LYS A 16 -3.38 5.92 -8.23
CA LYS A 16 -2.90 6.44 -9.53
C LYS A 16 -3.89 7.42 -10.19
N LYS A 17 -5.18 7.35 -9.84
CA LYS A 17 -6.23 8.27 -10.32
C LYS A 17 -6.39 9.51 -9.44
N LEU A 18 -5.82 9.50 -8.22
CA LEU A 18 -5.60 10.69 -7.41
C LEU A 18 -4.55 11.54 -8.13
N ASN A 19 -5.01 12.37 -9.06
CA ASN A 19 -4.21 13.39 -9.70
C ASN A 19 -4.02 14.50 -8.64
N PRO A 20 -2.84 14.67 -8.04
CA PRO A 20 -2.68 15.62 -6.95
C PRO A 20 -2.90 17.04 -7.51
N LEU A 21 -3.97 17.69 -7.04
CA LEU A 21 -4.20 19.12 -7.27
C LEU A 21 -3.11 19.98 -6.62
N VAL A 22 -2.32 19.41 -5.71
CA VAL A 22 -1.28 20.09 -4.94
C VAL A 22 0.08 19.44 -5.21
N ILE A 23 0.98 20.21 -5.81
CA ILE A 23 2.32 19.76 -6.26
C ILE A 23 3.21 19.35 -5.08
N GLU A 24 2.99 19.92 -3.89
CA GLU A 24 3.84 19.74 -2.70
C GLU A 24 3.71 18.35 -2.04
N PHE A 25 2.63 17.61 -2.30
CA PHE A 25 2.46 16.24 -1.78
C PHE A 25 2.83 15.16 -2.81
N LYS A 26 3.38 15.53 -3.97
CA LYS A 26 3.68 14.58 -5.05
C LYS A 26 4.77 13.59 -4.65
N ASP A 27 5.88 14.05 -4.08
CA ASP A 27 7.00 13.18 -3.71
C ASP A 27 6.62 12.21 -2.57
N GLU A 28 5.90 12.68 -1.55
CA GLU A 28 5.45 11.82 -0.46
C GLU A 28 4.38 10.81 -0.92
N LEU A 29 3.51 11.21 -1.84
CA LEU A 29 2.52 10.31 -2.44
C LEU A 29 3.17 9.29 -3.38
N ASP A 30 4.17 9.68 -4.18
CA ASP A 30 4.90 8.79 -5.08
C ASP A 30 5.73 7.75 -4.28
N ASP A 31 6.41 8.19 -3.21
CA ASP A 31 7.07 7.30 -2.26
C ASP A 31 6.08 6.32 -1.63
N PHE A 32 4.94 6.80 -1.14
CA PHE A 32 3.90 5.95 -0.57
C PHE A 32 3.37 4.92 -1.59
N ILE A 33 3.06 5.35 -2.82
CA ILE A 33 2.59 4.47 -3.90
C ILE A 33 3.64 3.41 -4.22
N THR A 34 4.91 3.80 -4.29
CA THR A 34 6.03 2.88 -4.52
C THR A 34 6.14 1.85 -3.41
N GLN A 35 6.08 2.27 -2.16
CA GLN A 35 6.11 1.36 -1.01
C GLN A 35 4.90 0.42 -0.97
N PHE A 36 3.70 0.92 -1.33
CA PHE A 36 2.49 0.12 -1.45
C PHE A 36 2.62 -1.00 -2.47
N TRP A 37 3.13 -0.70 -3.67
CA TRP A 37 3.32 -1.74 -4.70
C TRP A 37 4.42 -2.74 -4.34
N ASN A 38 5.49 -2.32 -3.65
CA ASN A 38 6.51 -3.22 -3.12
C ASN A 38 5.95 -4.19 -2.06
N TYR A 39 5.09 -3.69 -1.17
CA TYR A 39 4.36 -4.52 -0.21
C TYR A 39 3.44 -5.53 -0.92
N TYR A 40 2.70 -5.07 -1.94
CA TYR A 40 1.84 -5.94 -2.75
C TYR A 40 2.62 -7.04 -3.47
N HIS A 41 3.79 -6.73 -4.06
CA HIS A 41 4.66 -7.76 -4.65
C HIS A 41 5.16 -8.77 -3.62
N SER A 42 5.46 -8.32 -2.40
CA SER A 42 5.85 -9.21 -1.31
C SER A 42 4.71 -10.16 -0.91
N LEU A 43 3.46 -9.70 -0.91
CA LEU A 43 2.28 -10.54 -0.70
C LEU A 43 2.12 -11.59 -1.80
N LEU A 44 2.38 -11.24 -3.07
CA LEU A 44 2.38 -12.20 -4.18
C LEU A 44 3.49 -13.25 -4.04
N GLY A 45 4.66 -12.86 -3.53
CA GLY A 45 5.74 -13.78 -3.19
C GLY A 45 5.33 -14.77 -2.10
N TYR A 46 4.73 -14.27 -1.02
CA TYR A 46 4.23 -15.11 0.08
C TYR A 46 3.14 -16.08 -0.37
N LYS A 47 2.25 -15.65 -1.27
CA LYS A 47 1.22 -16.54 -1.85
C LYS A 47 1.84 -17.75 -2.57
N GLN A 48 2.99 -17.56 -3.22
CA GLN A 48 3.68 -18.63 -3.95
C GLN A 48 4.47 -19.55 -3.01
N ASN A 49 5.01 -19.02 -1.92
CA ASN A 49 5.75 -19.78 -0.92
C ASN A 49 5.44 -19.25 0.50
N PRO A 50 4.38 -19.75 1.14
CA PRO A 50 3.99 -19.29 2.46
C PRO A 50 5.01 -19.77 3.49
N ASN A 51 5.61 -18.82 4.21
CA ASN A 51 6.61 -19.08 5.23
C ASN A 51 6.36 -18.19 6.46
N VAL A 52 6.54 -18.76 7.65
CA VAL A 52 6.29 -18.06 8.93
C VAL A 52 7.20 -16.83 9.10
N ASP A 53 8.46 -16.91 8.69
CA ASP A 53 9.40 -15.77 8.72
C ASP A 53 8.95 -14.68 7.73
N PHE A 54 8.49 -15.09 6.55
CA PHE A 54 7.99 -14.16 5.54
C PHE A 54 6.68 -13.49 5.99
N ALA A 55 5.80 -14.22 6.68
CA ALA A 55 4.60 -13.66 7.29
C ALA A 55 4.95 -12.58 8.33
N LYS A 56 5.91 -12.84 9.23
CA LYS A 56 6.39 -11.84 10.20
C LYS A 56 6.99 -10.61 9.52
N LYS A 57 7.73 -10.79 8.42
CA LYS A 57 8.26 -9.69 7.63
C LYS A 57 7.16 -8.86 6.97
N LEU A 58 6.10 -9.51 6.47
CA LEU A 58 4.94 -8.85 5.89
C LEU A 58 4.16 -8.06 6.94
N GLU A 59 3.96 -8.61 8.14
CA GLU A 59 3.30 -7.92 9.26
C GLU A 59 4.05 -6.63 9.63
N LYS A 60 5.38 -6.71 9.78
CA LYS A 60 6.21 -5.52 10.05
C LYS A 60 6.14 -4.49 8.93
N GLN A 61 6.17 -4.93 7.66
CA GLN A 61 6.05 -4.01 6.53
C GLN A 61 4.67 -3.35 6.47
N PHE A 62 3.61 -4.08 6.81
CA PHE A 62 2.27 -3.54 6.90
C PHE A 62 2.21 -2.45 7.98
N ASP A 63 2.71 -2.73 9.19
CA ASP A 63 2.74 -1.74 10.27
C ASP A 63 3.56 -0.51 9.88
N LEU A 64 4.75 -0.68 9.30
CA LEU A 64 5.56 0.45 8.83
C LEU A 64 4.87 1.30 7.75
N LEU A 65 4.11 0.67 6.85
CA LEU A 65 3.44 1.33 5.73
C LEU A 65 2.18 2.07 6.17
N PHE A 66 1.41 1.50 7.10
CA PHE A 66 0.08 2.01 7.50
C PHE A 66 0.07 2.70 8.88
N THR A 67 1.08 2.49 9.72
CA THR A 67 1.29 3.24 10.99
C THR A 67 2.09 4.52 10.74
N LYS A 68 2.56 4.78 9.51
CA LYS A 68 3.13 6.08 9.11
C LYS A 68 1.99 7.11 9.15
N VAL A 69 1.81 7.71 10.33
CA VAL A 69 0.80 8.69 10.68
C VAL A 69 0.74 9.77 9.60
N THR A 70 -0.27 9.70 8.72
CA THR A 70 -0.80 10.92 8.14
C THR A 70 -1.27 11.74 9.33
N SER A 71 -0.72 12.94 9.54
CA SER A 71 -1.06 13.82 10.66
C SER A 71 -2.50 14.36 10.57
N TYR A 72 -3.49 13.48 10.44
CA TYR A 72 -4.88 13.79 10.70
C TYR A 72 -5.07 13.66 12.21
N LYS A 73 -4.65 14.72 12.91
CA LYS A 73 -5.11 14.96 14.27
C LYS A 73 -6.59 15.33 14.19
N ASP A 74 -7.42 14.57 14.88
CA ASP A 74 -8.72 15.04 15.38
C ASP A 74 -8.50 16.21 16.36
#